data_AF-K9PL99-F1
#
_entry.id   AF-K9PL99-F1
#
_cell.length_a   1.000
_cell.length_b   1.000
_cell.length_c   1.000
_cell.angle_alpha   90.00
_cell.angle_beta   90.00
_cell.angle_gamma   90.00
#
_symmetry.space_group_name_H-M   'P 1'
#
loop_
_entity.id
_entity.type
_entity.pdbx_description
1 polymer ?
#
loop_
_entity_poly.entity_id
_entity_poly.type
_entity_poly.pdbx_seq_one_letter_code
_entity_poly.pdbx_strand_id
1 'polypeptide(L)'
;MVQEKQSDRQQRLDNFLQAVEAAQKVQDDIIKYGLKAAHLYCDDVDGDWLETWGEDEDGQQSFVELVTNFLQSDDLVAVRVRKQLKDKSLQKIAVDLEQCLGLSEDEDRIFAVKNVLAGGVGVAESNRGSSNEIDEIELLDLAEELLEKLAEFFGKHN
;
A
#
# COMPACT_ATOMS: atom_id res chain seq x y z
N MET A 1 -31.68 -31.24 -57.67
CA MET A 1 -30.69 -30.66 -56.74
C MET A 1 -31.44 -29.78 -55.74
N VAL A 2 -31.85 -30.32 -54.57
CA VAL A 2 -32.70 -29.63 -53.57
C VAL A 2 -32.21 -30.00 -52.14
N GLN A 3 -30.90 -30.00 -51.87
CA GLN A 3 -30.38 -30.42 -50.55
C GLN A 3 -29.57 -29.36 -49.79
N GLU A 4 -29.01 -28.33 -50.44
CA GLU A 4 -28.20 -27.31 -49.73
C GLU A 4 -29.02 -26.36 -48.83
N LYS A 5 -30.27 -26.03 -49.19
CA LYS A 5 -31.10 -25.08 -48.41
C LYS A 5 -31.65 -25.63 -47.08
N GLN A 6 -31.69 -26.94 -46.90
CA GLN A 6 -32.12 -27.54 -45.62
C GLN A 6 -31.01 -27.47 -44.57
N SER A 7 -29.74 -27.59 -44.99
CA SER A 7 -28.59 -27.61 -44.08
C SER A 7 -28.38 -26.26 -43.38
N ASP A 8 -28.51 -25.14 -44.09
CA ASP A 8 -28.38 -23.79 -43.53
C ASP A 8 -29.47 -23.46 -42.48
N ARG A 9 -30.72 -23.88 -42.72
CA ARG A 9 -31.81 -23.69 -41.75
C ARG A 9 -31.63 -24.52 -40.49
N GLN A 10 -31.13 -25.74 -40.64
CA GLN A 10 -30.83 -26.62 -39.50
C GLN A 10 -29.71 -26.02 -38.65
N GLN A 11 -28.62 -25.55 -39.28
CA GLN A 11 -27.53 -24.87 -38.56
C GLN A 11 -28.00 -23.62 -37.81
N ARG A 12 -28.90 -22.82 -38.40
CA ARG A 12 -29.47 -21.64 -37.72
C ARG A 12 -30.35 -22.01 -36.53
N LEU A 13 -31.08 -23.12 -36.60
CA LEU A 13 -31.89 -23.63 -35.49
C LEU A 13 -31.00 -24.17 -34.37
N ASP A 14 -29.94 -24.90 -34.71
CA ASP A 14 -28.97 -25.43 -33.74
C ASP A 14 -28.25 -24.28 -33.00
N ASN A 15 -27.79 -23.26 -33.75
CA ASN A 15 -27.18 -22.07 -33.15
C ASN A 15 -28.15 -21.32 -32.23
N PHE A 16 -29.43 -21.25 -32.60
CA PHE A 16 -30.45 -20.62 -31.77
C PHE A 16 -30.70 -21.40 -30.48
N LEU A 17 -30.84 -22.72 -30.57
CA LEU A 17 -30.97 -23.61 -29.41
C LEU A 17 -29.78 -23.48 -28.46
N GLN A 18 -28.55 -23.47 -29.00
CA GLN A 18 -27.34 -23.30 -28.22
C GLN A 18 -27.29 -21.94 -27.50
N ALA A 19 -27.70 -20.86 -28.17
CA ALA A 19 -27.76 -19.54 -27.57
C ALA A 19 -28.80 -19.46 -26.44
N VAL A 20 -29.95 -20.10 -26.61
CA VAL A 20 -31.00 -20.16 -25.58
C VAL A 20 -30.55 -20.97 -24.37
N GLU A 21 -29.90 -22.12 -24.59
CA GLU A 21 -29.35 -22.94 -23.50
C GLU A 21 -28.27 -22.19 -22.72
N ALA A 22 -27.38 -21.47 -23.42
CA ALA A 22 -26.37 -20.62 -22.80
C ALA A 22 -27.00 -19.49 -21.98
N ALA A 23 -28.04 -18.83 -22.50
CA ALA A 23 -28.75 -17.77 -21.78
C ALA A 23 -29.46 -18.28 -20.51
N GLN A 24 -30.10 -19.46 -20.59
CA GLN A 24 -30.71 -20.11 -19.43
C GLN A 24 -29.66 -20.44 -18.36
N LYS A 25 -28.51 -20.98 -18.76
CA LYS A 25 -27.42 -21.28 -17.85
C LYS A 25 -26.90 -20.02 -17.12
N VAL A 26 -26.74 -18.91 -17.84
CA VAL A 26 -26.35 -17.62 -17.24
C VAL A 26 -27.40 -17.14 -16.25
N GLN A 27 -28.69 -17.27 -16.59
CA GLN A 27 -29.78 -16.91 -15.69
C GLN A 27 -29.76 -17.75 -14.40
N ASP A 28 -29.56 -19.07 -14.51
CA ASP A 28 -29.48 -19.98 -13.38
C ASP A 28 -28.25 -19.69 -12.51
N ASP A 29 -27.11 -19.39 -13.13
CA ASP A 29 -25.87 -19.01 -12.43
C ASP A 29 -26.05 -17.67 -11.68
N ILE A 30 -26.74 -16.69 -12.27
CA ILE A 30 -27.08 -15.42 -11.59
C ILE A 30 -28.00 -15.66 -10.41
N ILE A 31 -29.03 -16.49 -10.53
CA ILE A 31 -29.95 -16.80 -9.42
C ILE A 31 -29.21 -17.53 -8.30
N LYS A 32 -28.31 -18.46 -8.65
CA LYS A 32 -27.61 -19.32 -7.70
C LYS A 32 -26.44 -18.62 -7.00
N TYR A 33 -25.69 -17.79 -7.71
CA TYR A 33 -24.44 -17.18 -7.23
C TYR A 33 -24.49 -15.64 -7.17
N GLY A 34 -25.40 -14.98 -7.88
CA GLY A 34 -25.48 -13.52 -7.95
C GLY A 34 -25.75 -12.87 -6.59
N LEU A 35 -26.60 -13.47 -5.76
CA LEU A 35 -26.80 -13.00 -4.38
C LEU A 35 -25.57 -13.23 -3.48
N LYS A 36 -24.79 -14.29 -3.72
CA LYS A 36 -23.55 -14.54 -2.97
C LYS A 36 -22.42 -13.59 -3.38
N ALA A 37 -22.40 -13.12 -4.62
CA ALA A 37 -21.41 -12.15 -5.11
C ALA A 37 -21.65 -10.74 -4.51
N ALA A 38 -22.91 -10.34 -4.31
CA ALA A 38 -23.26 -9.04 -3.72
C ALA A 38 -22.93 -8.93 -2.23
N HIS A 39 -22.95 -10.05 -1.50
CA HIS A 39 -22.66 -10.05 -0.05
C HIS A 39 -21.17 -10.08 0.32
N LEU A 40 -20.25 -10.22 -0.65
CA LEU A 40 -18.81 -10.33 -0.35
C LEU A 40 -18.10 -8.98 -0.14
N TYR A 41 -18.77 -7.86 -0.46
CA TYR A 41 -18.15 -6.52 -0.45
C TYR A 41 -19.01 -5.42 0.19
N CYS A 42 -20.02 -5.79 0.97
CA CYS A 42 -20.90 -4.82 1.63
C CYS A 42 -20.90 -5.08 3.14
N ASP A 43 -19.73 -4.94 3.78
CA ASP A 43 -19.62 -5.04 5.23
C ASP A 43 -19.93 -3.71 5.95
N ASP A 44 -19.98 -2.56 5.26
CA ASP A 44 -20.33 -1.26 5.88
C ASP A 44 -21.35 -0.46 5.05
N VAL A 45 -22.57 -0.97 4.90
CA VAL A 45 -23.68 -0.23 4.24
C VAL A 45 -24.20 0.93 5.12
N ASP A 46 -23.89 0.90 6.41
CA ASP A 46 -24.28 1.92 7.40
C ASP A 46 -23.19 2.98 7.65
N GLY A 47 -22.06 2.92 6.93
CA GLY A 47 -21.00 3.92 7.04
C GLY A 47 -21.29 5.16 6.20
N ASP A 48 -20.79 6.32 6.64
CA ASP A 48 -20.85 7.60 5.90
C ASP A 48 -20.00 7.61 4.62
N TRP A 49 -19.61 6.44 4.13
CA TRP A 49 -18.85 6.20 2.89
C TRP A 49 -19.43 6.98 1.73
N LEU A 50 -20.74 6.97 1.49
CA LEU A 50 -21.30 7.74 0.36
C LEU A 50 -21.15 9.26 0.52
N GLU A 51 -21.05 9.76 1.75
CA GLU A 51 -20.87 11.18 2.08
C GLU A 51 -19.40 11.59 2.00
N THR A 52 -18.47 10.71 2.40
CA THR A 52 -17.02 10.92 2.28
C THR A 52 -16.42 10.44 0.96
N TRP A 53 -17.24 9.93 0.03
CA TRP A 53 -16.79 9.45 -1.27
C TRP A 53 -16.27 10.58 -2.16
N GLY A 54 -14.95 10.72 -2.18
CA GLY A 54 -14.22 11.80 -2.86
C GLY A 54 -13.66 12.86 -1.91
N GLU A 55 -13.91 12.76 -0.60
CA GLU A 55 -13.32 13.67 0.40
C GLU A 55 -11.93 13.21 0.87
N ASP A 56 -11.56 11.94 0.61
CA ASP A 56 -10.26 11.38 0.99
C ASP A 56 -9.09 11.77 0.05
N GLU A 57 -9.35 12.42 -1.09
CA GLU A 57 -8.29 12.75 -2.07
C GLU A 57 -7.82 14.22 -2.06
N ASP A 58 -8.55 15.16 -1.43
CA ASP A 58 -8.30 16.59 -1.61
C ASP A 58 -7.84 17.36 -0.35
N GLY A 59 -7.69 16.70 0.81
CA GLY A 59 -7.39 17.40 2.07
C GLY A 59 -6.44 16.72 3.06
N GLN A 60 -6.22 15.41 2.95
CA GLN A 60 -5.28 14.69 3.81
C GLN A 60 -3.92 14.63 3.13
N GLN A 61 -2.95 15.38 3.68
CA GLN A 61 -1.55 15.22 3.29
C GLN A 61 -1.19 13.74 3.42
N SER A 62 -0.67 13.15 2.35
CA SER A 62 -0.25 11.74 2.40
C SER A 62 0.75 11.56 3.54
N PHE A 63 0.77 10.37 4.15
CA PHE A 63 1.74 10.06 5.22
C PHE A 63 3.17 10.44 4.79
N VAL A 64 3.51 10.15 3.53
CA VAL A 64 4.79 10.51 2.92
C VAL A 64 5.02 12.03 2.87
N GLU A 65 4.01 12.83 2.55
CA GLU A 65 4.10 14.30 2.58
C GLU A 65 4.29 14.83 3.99
N LEU A 66 3.56 14.29 4.98
CA LEU A 66 3.70 14.67 6.39
C LEU A 66 5.10 14.37 6.93
N VAL A 67 5.62 13.16 6.67
CA VAL A 67 6.99 12.79 7.05
C VAL A 67 8.01 13.64 6.30
N THR A 68 7.78 13.94 5.02
CA THR A 68 8.70 14.79 4.25
C THR A 68 8.73 16.22 4.82
N ASN A 69 7.58 16.79 5.17
CA ASN A 69 7.48 18.09 5.81
C ASN A 69 8.18 18.10 7.18
N PHE A 70 8.00 17.06 7.99
CA PHE A 70 8.71 16.88 9.25
C PHE A 70 10.23 16.83 9.03
N LEU A 71 10.71 16.02 8.08
CA LEU A 71 12.15 15.91 7.78
C LEU A 71 12.75 17.22 7.25
N GLN A 72 11.96 18.08 6.62
CA GLN A 72 12.38 19.42 6.19
C GLN A 72 12.41 20.45 7.33
N SER A 73 11.67 20.20 8.41
CA SER A 73 11.59 21.09 9.57
C SER A 73 12.91 21.21 10.33
N ASP A 74 13.02 22.28 11.13
CA ASP A 74 14.18 22.55 11.99
C ASP A 74 14.14 21.78 13.33
N ASP A 75 13.30 20.74 13.43
CA ASP A 75 13.30 19.85 14.57
C ASP A 75 14.68 19.18 14.75
N LEU A 76 15.13 19.03 16.01
CA LEU A 76 16.45 18.51 16.33
C LEU A 76 16.65 17.07 15.80
N VAL A 77 15.60 16.25 15.83
CA VAL A 77 15.62 14.88 15.31
C VAL A 77 15.68 14.90 13.79
N ALA A 78 14.88 15.74 13.14
CA ALA A 78 14.91 15.93 11.68
C ALA A 78 16.28 16.40 11.17
N VAL A 79 16.94 17.32 11.88
CA VAL A 79 18.29 17.80 11.55
C VAL A 79 19.33 16.68 11.69
N ARG A 80 19.27 15.87 12.76
CA ARG A 80 20.17 14.71 12.97
C ARG A 80 19.98 13.67 11.86
N VAL A 81 18.74 13.36 11.50
CA VAL A 81 18.39 12.40 10.44
C VAL A 81 18.85 12.89 9.06
N ARG A 82 18.67 14.17 8.75
CA ARG A 82 19.21 14.76 7.51
C ARG A 82 20.74 14.68 7.46
N LYS A 83 21.41 15.00 8.56
CA LYS A 83 22.88 14.89 8.67
C LYS A 83 23.36 13.45 8.46
N GLN A 84 22.60 12.47 8.94
CA GLN A 84 22.90 11.04 8.80
C GLN A 84 22.74 10.56 7.35
N LEU A 85 21.69 11.01 6.67
CA LEU A 85 21.31 10.52 5.35
C LEU A 85 21.95 11.29 4.18
N LYS A 86 22.59 12.43 4.47
CA LYS A 86 23.39 13.31 3.59
C LYS A 86 22.77 13.61 2.21
N ASP A 87 22.84 12.65 1.27
CA ASP A 87 22.49 12.81 -0.14
C ASP A 87 21.24 11.99 -0.57
N LYS A 88 20.60 11.26 0.35
CA LYS A 88 19.39 10.50 0.03
C LYS A 88 18.18 11.40 -0.13
N SER A 89 17.33 11.09 -1.11
CA SER A 89 16.08 11.80 -1.32
C SER A 89 15.13 11.60 -0.13
N LEU A 90 14.68 12.70 0.48
CA LEU A 90 13.75 12.71 1.62
C LEU A 90 12.46 11.93 1.32
N GLN A 91 11.96 12.00 0.09
CA GLN A 91 10.77 11.24 -0.34
C GLN A 91 11.00 9.73 -0.25
N LYS A 92 12.16 9.23 -0.70
CA LYS A 92 12.50 7.81 -0.58
C LYS A 92 12.58 7.37 0.88
N ILE A 93 13.17 8.22 1.73
CA ILE A 93 13.25 7.96 3.17
C ILE A 93 11.84 7.93 3.78
N ALA A 94 10.96 8.86 3.40
CA ALA A 94 9.59 8.89 3.89
C ALA A 94 8.79 7.63 3.50
N VAL A 95 8.96 7.14 2.27
CA VAL A 95 8.36 5.86 1.81
C VAL A 95 8.95 4.67 2.57
N ASP A 96 10.27 4.62 2.77
CA ASP A 96 10.92 3.55 3.52
C ASP A 96 10.45 3.56 4.99
N LEU A 97 10.25 4.74 5.60
CA LEU A 97 9.72 4.90 6.96
C LEU A 97 8.26 4.48 7.08
N GLU A 98 7.42 4.80 6.08
CA GLU A 98 6.03 4.33 6.00
C GLU A 98 5.96 2.80 6.04
N GLN A 99 6.82 2.13 5.26
CA GLN A 99 6.91 0.67 5.25
C GLN A 99 7.40 0.11 6.59
N CYS A 100 8.34 0.78 7.26
CA CYS A 100 8.81 0.38 8.58
C CYS A 100 7.70 0.47 9.63
N LEU A 101 6.88 1.52 9.59
CA LEU A 101 5.78 1.75 10.53
C LEU A 101 4.61 0.78 10.31
N GLY A 102 4.47 0.23 9.11
CA GLY A 102 3.51 -0.84 8.81
C GLY A 102 3.82 -2.19 9.46
N LEU A 103 5.00 -2.37 10.07
CA LEU A 103 5.34 -3.58 10.83
C LEU A 103 4.50 -3.66 12.11
N SER A 104 4.20 -4.87 12.58
CA SER A 104 3.33 -5.07 13.76
C SER A 104 4.06 -4.97 15.10
N GLU A 105 5.38 -5.24 15.12
CA GLU A 105 6.17 -5.32 16.35
C GLU A 105 7.05 -4.07 16.52
N ASP A 106 7.04 -3.48 17.71
CA ASP A 106 7.76 -2.22 17.97
C ASP A 106 9.29 -2.39 17.91
N GLU A 107 9.81 -3.53 18.35
CA GLU A 107 11.24 -3.85 18.23
C GLU A 107 11.65 -3.94 16.75
N ASP A 108 10.85 -4.63 15.92
CA ASP A 108 11.09 -4.74 14.48
C ASP A 108 11.01 -3.38 13.76
N ARG A 109 10.10 -2.49 14.19
CA ARG A 109 10.02 -1.11 13.68
C ARG A 109 11.32 -0.35 13.95
N ILE A 110 11.83 -0.39 15.17
CA ILE A 110 13.07 0.30 15.57
C ILE A 110 14.24 -0.23 14.74
N PHE A 111 14.37 -1.54 14.59
CA PHE A 111 15.43 -2.14 13.77
C PHE A 111 15.30 -1.81 12.28
N ALA A 112 14.07 -1.78 11.74
CA ALA A 112 13.83 -1.39 10.35
C ALA A 112 14.20 0.08 10.11
N VAL A 113 13.82 0.99 11.00
CA VAL A 113 14.20 2.40 10.95
C VAL A 113 15.72 2.57 11.08
N LYS A 114 16.36 1.86 12.03
CA LYS A 114 17.83 1.81 12.15
C LYS A 114 18.45 1.41 10.81
N ASN A 115 17.92 0.40 10.14
CA ASN A 115 18.43 -0.06 8.85
C ASN A 115 18.26 0.99 7.74
N VAL A 116 17.17 1.77 7.74
CA VAL A 116 16.97 2.88 6.80
C VAL A 116 18.01 3.99 7.03
N LEU A 117 18.28 4.32 8.30
CA LEU A 117 19.28 5.30 8.73
C LEU A 117 20.72 4.82 8.45
N ALA A 118 20.99 3.53 8.64
CA ALA A 118 22.29 2.90 8.39
C ALA A 118 22.55 2.70 6.89
N GLY A 119 21.52 2.35 6.12
CA GLY A 119 21.56 2.14 4.68
C GLY A 119 21.84 3.41 3.86
N GLY A 120 22.12 4.55 4.51
CA GLY A 120 22.82 5.71 3.92
C GLY A 120 24.15 5.32 3.27
N VAL A 121 24.74 4.25 3.79
CA VAL A 121 25.87 3.55 3.22
C VAL A 121 25.33 2.28 2.57
N GLY A 122 25.50 2.15 1.25
CA GLY A 122 24.94 1.04 0.48
C GLY A 122 25.27 -0.31 1.12
N VAL A 123 24.24 -1.16 1.22
CA VAL A 123 24.37 -2.57 1.58
C VAL A 123 25.06 -3.29 0.41
N ALA A 124 26.37 -3.11 0.33
CA ALA A 124 27.26 -3.91 -0.48
C ALA A 124 28.37 -4.40 0.44
N GLU A 125 28.19 -5.63 0.90
CA GLU A 125 29.23 -6.59 1.26
C GLU A 125 30.23 -6.20 2.37
N SER A 126 30.11 -6.92 3.49
CA SER A 126 31.22 -7.56 4.20
C SER A 126 32.60 -6.90 4.07
N ASN A 127 32.95 -6.02 5.01
CA ASN A 127 34.35 -5.91 5.40
C ASN A 127 34.48 -5.59 6.89
N ARG A 128 34.97 -6.58 7.66
CA ARG A 128 35.50 -6.37 9.01
C ARG A 128 36.64 -5.35 8.91
N GLY A 129 36.36 -4.09 9.23
CA GLY A 129 37.38 -3.04 9.36
C GLY A 129 37.29 -1.91 8.35
N SER A 130 36.18 -1.16 8.35
CA SER A 130 36.16 0.21 7.81
C SER A 130 35.69 1.17 8.90
N SER A 131 36.66 1.90 9.44
CA SER A 131 36.53 2.90 10.49
C SER A 131 35.69 4.08 9.99
N ASN A 132 34.38 3.93 10.06
CA ASN A 132 33.42 5.01 10.19
C ASN A 132 32.20 4.44 10.94
N GLU A 133 32.48 3.83 12.10
CA GLU A 133 31.50 3.38 13.08
C GLU A 133 30.75 4.62 13.55
N ILE A 134 29.61 4.90 12.92
CA ILE A 134 28.56 5.61 13.64
C ILE A 134 28.10 4.59 14.66
N ASP A 135 28.23 4.94 15.94
CA ASP A 135 27.96 4.02 17.03
C ASP A 135 26.58 3.39 16.81
N GLU A 136 26.55 2.06 16.69
CA GLU A 136 25.30 1.35 16.42
C GLU A 136 24.22 1.65 17.47
N ILE A 137 24.68 2.00 18.68
CA ILE A 137 23.88 2.46 19.81
C ILE A 137 23.30 3.85 19.53
N GLU A 138 24.11 4.82 19.08
CA GLU A 138 23.64 6.16 18.72
C GLU A 138 22.62 6.14 17.55
N LEU A 139 22.75 5.17 16.63
CA LEU A 139 21.78 4.97 15.55
C LEU A 139 20.46 4.37 16.04
N LEU A 140 20.52 3.47 17.02
CA LEU A 140 19.33 2.90 17.66
C LEU A 140 18.60 3.98 18.46
N ASP A 141 19.33 4.78 19.25
CA ASP A 141 18.76 5.90 20.00
C ASP A 141 18.08 6.90 19.05
N LEU A 142 18.72 7.22 17.92
CA LEU A 142 18.13 8.11 16.91
C LEU A 142 16.89 7.52 16.23
N ALA A 143 16.85 6.20 16.01
CA ALA A 143 15.70 5.52 15.44
C ALA A 143 14.50 5.53 16.41
N GLU A 144 14.75 5.32 17.70
CA GLU A 144 13.74 5.39 18.75
C GLU A 144 13.20 6.82 18.90
N GLU A 145 14.08 7.82 18.99
CA GLU A 145 13.69 9.25 19.04
C GLU A 145 12.84 9.65 17.82
N LEU A 146 13.19 9.17 16.62
CA LEU A 146 12.43 9.42 15.40
C LEU A 146 11.02 8.83 15.48
N LEU A 147 10.91 7.58 15.91
CA LEU A 147 9.62 6.89 16.03
C LEU A 147 8.72 7.55 17.07
N GLU A 148 9.28 7.93 18.22
CA GLU A 148 8.54 8.65 19.25
C GLU A 148 8.04 10.00 18.74
N LYS A 149 8.89 10.74 18.02
CA LYS A 149 8.49 12.02 17.42
C LYS A 149 7.42 11.85 16.36
N LEU A 150 7.56 10.89 15.45
CA LEU A 150 6.54 10.62 14.45
C LEU A 150 5.22 10.22 15.12
N ALA A 151 5.24 9.34 16.13
CA ALA A 151 4.05 8.98 16.90
C ALA A 151 3.42 10.20 17.60
N GLU A 152 4.22 11.13 18.14
CA GLU A 152 3.74 12.37 18.75
C GLU A 152 3.11 13.30 17.70
N PHE A 153 3.70 13.42 16.51
CA PHE A 153 3.19 14.24 15.40
C PHE A 153 1.89 13.67 14.82
N PHE A 154 1.79 12.35 14.62
CA PHE A 154 0.59 11.69 14.10
C PHE A 154 -0.50 11.55 15.15
N GLY A 155 -0.16 11.31 16.42
CA GLY A 155 -1.12 11.24 17.52
C GLY A 155 -1.74 12.59 17.89
N LYS A 156 -1.12 13.71 17.50
CA LYS A 156 -1.69 15.06 17.63
C LYS A 156 -2.58 15.47 16.44
N HIS A 157 -2.55 14.72 15.34
CA HIS A 157 -3.28 15.02 14.10
C HIS A 157 -4.56 14.17 13.92
N ASN A 158 -4.90 13.36 14.93
CA ASN A 158 -6.14 12.61 15.09
C ASN A 158 -6.97 13.23 16.23
#